data_AF-A0A3B9TZD3-F1
#
_entry.id   AF-A0A3B9TZD3-F1
#
_cell.length_a   1.000
_cell.length_b   1.000
_cell.length_c   1.000
_cell.angle_alpha   90.00
_cell.angle_beta   90.00
_cell.angle_gamma   90.00
#
_symmetry.space_group_name_H-M   'P 1'
#
loop_
_entity.id
_entity.type
_entity.pdbx_description
1 polymer ?
#
loop_
_entity_poly.entity_id
_entity_poly.type
_entity_poly.pdbx_seq_one_letter_code
_entity_poly.pdbx_strand_id
1 'polypeptide(L)' 'MRLTFALVGAVALAGVTTAASARDYISIAGSSTVLPFATIVAEQLGNNPSFKTPVVESGG' A
#
# COMPACT_ATOMS: atom_id res chain seq x y z
N MET A 1 37.48 -9.11 22.85
CA MET A 1 37.25 -9.41 21.43
C MET A 1 35.88 -10.05 21.18
N ARG A 2 35.52 -11.15 21.86
CA ARG A 2 34.19 -11.79 21.71
C ARG A 2 32.99 -10.87 21.97
N LEU A 3 33.05 -10.10 23.05
CA LEU A 3 32.00 -9.13 23.41
C LEU A 3 31.90 -7.96 22.42
N THR A 4 33.03 -7.56 21.84
CA THR A 4 33.11 -6.48 20.86
C THR A 4 32.43 -6.88 19.55
N PHE A 5 32.63 -8.12 19.09
CA PHE A 5 31.91 -8.66 17.92
C PHE A 5 30.40 -8.78 18.16
N ALA A 6 29.99 -9.18 19.37
CA ALA A 6 28.57 -9.26 19.73
C ALA A 6 27.89 -7.87 19.74
N LEU A 7 28.59 -6.85 20.26
CA LEU A 7 28.08 -5.47 20.28
C LEU A 7 27.94 -4.89 18.87
N VAL A 8 28.92 -5.13 17.99
CA VAL A 8 28.87 -4.69 16.58
C VAL A 8 27.74 -5.37 15.82
N GLY A 9 27.51 -6.68 16.05
CA GLY A 9 26.39 -7.40 15.45
C GLY A 9 25.02 -6.90 15.91
N ALA A 10 24.86 -6.56 17.19
CA ALA A 10 23.61 -6.02 17.73
C ALA A 10 23.25 -4.65 17.14
N VAL A 11 24.25 -3.78 16.95
CA VAL A 11 24.05 -2.46 16.30
C VAL A 11 23.70 -2.60 14.82
N ALA A 12 24.30 -3.57 14.12
CA ALA A 12 24.00 -3.82 12.71
C ALA A 12 22.54 -4.29 12.48
N LEU A 13 22.00 -5.10 13.40
CA LEU A 13 20.61 -5.58 13.34
C LEU A 13 19.59 -4.50 13.71
N ALA A 14 19.94 -3.58 14.62
CA ALA A 14 19.06 -2.48 15.04
C ALA A 14 18.83 -1.42 13.95
N GLY A 15 19.71 -1.34 12.94
CA GLY A 15 19.60 -0.38 11.83
C GLY A 15 18.72 -0.82 10.66
N VAL A 16 18.24 -2.08 10.62
CA VAL A 16 17.42 -2.59 9.52
C VAL A 16 15.95 -2.29 9.77
N THR A 17 15.59 -1.01 9.85
CA THR A 17 14.19 -0.58 9.84
C THR A 17 13.82 -0.19 8.41
N THR A 18 13.29 -1.14 7.64
CA THR A 18 12.67 -0.81 6.35
C THR A 18 11.37 -0.06 6.62
N ALA A 19 11.29 1.21 6.23
CA ALA A 19 10.03 1.94 6.25
C ALA A 19 9.03 1.22 5.32
N ALA A 20 7.99 0.62 5.87
CA ALA A 20 6.91 0.06 5.10
C ALA A 20 6.13 1.22 4.47
N SER A 21 6.44 1.56 3.21
CA SER A 21 5.62 2.47 2.42
C SER A 21 4.31 1.78 2.05
N ALA A 22 3.34 1.80 2.96
CA ALA A 22 1.96 1.53 2.60
C ALA A 22 1.54 2.57 1.56
N ARG A 23 1.03 2.11 0.42
CA ARG A 23 0.47 3.01 -0.58
C ARG A 23 -0.94 3.34 -0.14
N ASP A 24 -1.21 4.62 0.10
CA ASP A 24 -2.56 5.08 0.40
C ASP A 24 -3.41 4.96 -0.87
N TYR A 25 -4.21 3.90 -0.93
CA TYR A 25 -5.26 3.71 -1.91
C TYR A 25 -6.61 3.84 -1.22
N ILE A 26 -7.57 4.47 -1.90
CA ILE A 26 -8.96 4.45 -1.47
C ILE A 26 -9.54 3.13 -1.97
N SER A 27 -10.02 2.28 -1.05
CA SER A 27 -10.76 1.06 -1.37
C SER A 27 -12.24 1.27 -1.12
N ILE A 28 -13.07 0.89 -2.08
CA ILE A 28 -14.52 1.10 -2.06
C ILE A 28 -15.18 -0.25 -2.36
N ALA A 29 -16.04 -0.72 -1.46
CA ALA A 29 -16.89 -1.88 -1.67
C ALA A 29 -18.35 -1.43 -1.86
N GLY A 30 -19.08 -2.01 -2.82
CA GLY A 30 -20.44 -1.61 -3.13
C GLY A 30 -21.29 -2.67 -3.82
N SER A 31 -22.53 -2.32 -4.18
CA SER A 31 -23.45 -3.23 -4.88
C SER A 31 -22.86 -3.71 -6.21
N SER A 32 -22.95 -5.02 -6.48
CA SER A 32 -22.53 -5.62 -7.74
C SER A 32 -23.26 -5.05 -8.96
N THR A 33 -24.44 -4.47 -8.77
CA THR A 33 -25.21 -3.81 -9.85
C THR A 33 -24.57 -2.50 -10.33
N VAL A 34 -23.78 -1.83 -9.50
CA VAL A 34 -23.09 -0.58 -9.84
C VAL A 34 -21.60 -0.77 -10.07
N LEU A 35 -21.09 -1.99 -9.86
CA LEU A 35 -19.68 -2.33 -10.01
C LEU A 35 -19.11 -1.94 -11.38
N PRO A 36 -19.75 -2.25 -12.53
CA PRO A 36 -19.20 -1.89 -13.83
C PRO A 36 -19.02 -0.37 -14.02
N PHE A 37 -19.97 0.42 -13.52
CA PHE A 37 -19.90 1.87 -13.59
C PHE A 37 -18.80 2.42 -12.66
N ALA A 38 -18.73 1.94 -11.42
CA ALA A 38 -17.72 2.36 -10.46
C ALA A 38 -16.29 2.06 -10.93
N THR A 39 -16.07 0.91 -11.59
CA THR A 39 -14.78 0.56 -12.20
C THR A 39 -14.37 1.55 -13.29
N ILE A 40 -15.27 1.93 -14.21
CA ILE A 40 -14.98 2.91 -15.26
C ILE A 40 -14.57 4.26 -14.67
N VAL A 41 -15.30 4.74 -13.64
CA VAL A 41 -14.97 6.00 -12.98
C VAL A 41 -13.60 5.94 -12.30
N ALA A 42 -13.27 4.81 -11.66
CA ALA A 42 -11.97 4.60 -11.03
C ALA A 42 -10.82 4.65 -12.05
N GLU A 43 -10.98 4.00 -13.21
CA GLU A 43 -9.99 4.02 -14.30
C GLU A 43 -9.80 5.42 -14.86
N GLN A 44 -10.89 6.15 -15.11
CA GLN A 44 -10.82 7.52 -15.62
C GLN A 44 -10.15 8.48 -14.63
N LEU A 45 -10.40 8.31 -13.34
CA LEU A 45 -9.74 9.11 -12.30
C LEU A 45 -8.24 8.80 -12.21
N GLY A 46 -7.86 7.53 -12.36
CA GLY A 46 -6.48 7.07 -12.37
C GLY A 46 -5.63 7.56 -13.55
N ASN A 47 -6.27 7.98 -14.65
CA ASN A 47 -5.57 8.61 -15.78
C ASN A 47 -5.05 10.02 -15.46
N ASN A 48 -5.46 10.61 -14.33
CA ASN A 48 -4.92 11.88 -13.85
C ASN A 48 -3.73 11.61 -12.89
N PRO A 49 -2.50 12.09 -13.18
CA PRO A 49 -1.33 11.83 -12.35
C PRO A 49 -1.42 12.41 -10.93
N SER A 50 -2.37 13.31 -10.68
CA SER A 50 -2.63 13.87 -9.35
C SER A 50 -3.37 12.91 -8.42
N PHE A 51 -4.01 11.86 -8.96
CA PHE A 51 -4.81 10.91 -8.19
C PHE A 51 -4.38 9.47 -8.42
N LYS A 52 -4.36 8.66 -7.36
CA LYS A 52 -4.20 7.21 -7.49
C LYS A 52 -5.52 6.59 -7.93
N THR A 53 -5.46 5.61 -8.82
CA THR A 53 -6.61 4.78 -9.18
C THR A 53 -7.17 4.12 -7.91
N PRO A 54 -8.44 4.35 -7.56
CA PRO A 54 -9.07 3.70 -6.41
C PRO A 54 -9.35 2.22 -6.71
N VAL A 55 -9.36 1.40 -5.66
CA VAL A 55 -9.72 -0.01 -5.75
C VAL A 55 -11.23 -0.14 -5.57
N VAL A 56 -11.89 -0.84 -6.49
CA VAL A 56 -13.34 -1.06 -6.48
C VAL A 56 -13.62 -2.55 -6.33
N GLU A 57 -14.30 -2.94 -5.27
CA GLU A 57 -14.62 -4.33 -4.95
C GLU A 57 -16.14 -4.54 -4.90
N SER A 58 -16.59 -5.75 -5.26
CA SER A 58 -17.97 -6.16 -5.02
C SER A 58 -18.15 -6.43 -3.53
N GLY A 59 -19.03 -5.67 -2.88
CA GLY A 59 -19.34 -5.80 -1.45
C GLY A 59 -20.69 -6.47 -1.16
N GLY A 60 -21.30 -7.10 -2.18
CA GLY A 60 -22.52 -7.89 -2.08
C GLY A 60 -22.24 -9.39 -2.09
#